data_AF-X0W391-F1
#
_entry.id   AF-X0W391-F1
#
_cell.length_a   1.000
_cell.length_b   1.000
_cell.length_c   1.000
_cell.angle_alpha   90.00
_cell.angle_beta   90.00
_cell.angle_gamma   90.00
#
_symmetry.space_group_name_H-M   'P 1'
#
loop_
_entity.id
_entity.type
_entity.pdbx_description
1 polymer ?
#
loop_
_entity_poly.entity_id
_entity_poly.type
_entity_poly.pdbx_seq_one_letter_code
_entity_poly.pdbx_strand_id
1 'polypeptide(L)'
;NNTDGDLFQCQARYSCIERGGEGEGNIDGDPLFVDTDSGNYHLRSERGRYWPAHDVWVLDKVTSPCVDGGDPNADYSGEPVPNGGRINMGAYGGTPEASLSPWQIPLPLLPDQASNPNPADGAVGVETNIILSWTAGLNTIWHEVYFGTNPTPGAAELVSEQQTDTTFQFIPGLTPHTTFYWRVDEINYIGKTTGEIWTFTTGSVLPPPAGIIELTDATFDQIVLSSDVPVLVDFYADWCPYSRMMDPIIEEIA
;
A
#
# COMPACT_ATOMS: atom_id res chain seq x y z
N ASN A 1 22.98 11.52 16.36
CA ASN A 1 24.17 11.46 17.23
C ASN A 1 23.77 11.33 18.69
N ASN A 2 23.21 10.17 19.05
CA ASN A 2 23.12 9.69 20.42
C ASN A 2 23.18 8.16 20.32
N THR A 3 24.35 7.60 20.56
CA THR A 3 24.64 6.16 20.40
C THR A 3 24.87 5.47 21.74
N ASP A 4 24.76 6.22 22.83
CA ASP A 4 25.39 5.91 24.11
C ASP A 4 24.56 6.38 25.32
N GLY A 5 23.34 6.90 25.08
CA GLY A 5 22.38 7.24 26.15
C GLY A 5 22.79 8.42 27.02
N ASP A 6 23.91 9.07 26.70
CA ASP A 6 24.42 10.22 27.45
C ASP A 6 23.84 11.53 26.89
N LEU A 7 22.88 12.11 27.64
CA LEU A 7 22.27 13.42 27.34
C LEU A 7 23.23 14.61 27.55
N PHE A 8 24.45 14.42 28.07
CA PHE A 8 25.38 15.51 28.37
C PHE A 8 25.97 16.22 27.13
N GLN A 9 25.66 15.80 25.90
CA GLN A 9 26.02 16.53 24.67
C GLN A 9 24.84 16.85 23.73
N CYS A 10 23.60 16.73 24.19
CA CYS A 10 22.45 17.13 23.40
C CYS A 10 22.22 18.65 23.45
N GLN A 11 22.02 19.28 22.29
CA GLN A 11 21.48 20.64 22.23
C GLN A 11 19.97 20.59 22.49
N ALA A 12 19.54 20.90 23.71
CA ALA A 12 18.14 21.11 24.02
C ALA A 12 17.80 22.61 23.93
N ARG A 13 16.63 22.94 23.38
CA ARG A 13 16.05 24.29 23.45
C ARG A 13 14.81 24.22 24.32
N TYR A 14 14.71 25.12 25.29
CA TYR A 14 13.49 25.31 26.08
C TYR A 14 12.92 26.71 25.84
N SER A 15 11.60 26.85 25.98
CA SER A 15 10.90 28.13 25.93
C SER A 15 10.03 28.24 27.18
N CYS A 16 10.21 29.30 27.97
CA CYS A 16 9.33 29.60 29.11
C CYS A 16 8.06 30.28 28.60
N ILE A 17 7.10 29.48 28.12
CA ILE A 17 5.76 29.99 27.82
C ILE A 17 4.88 29.60 29.00
N GLU A 18 4.57 30.57 29.87
CA GLU A 18 3.76 30.35 31.10
C GLU A 18 2.28 30.05 30.80
N ARG A 19 1.87 30.15 29.54
CA ARG A 19 0.55 29.77 29.04
C ARG A 19 0.75 28.70 27.98
N GLY A 20 0.13 27.54 28.17
CA GLY A 20 0.11 26.49 27.15
C GLY A 20 -0.25 27.09 25.79
N GLY A 21 0.50 26.73 24.75
CA GLY A 21 0.17 27.19 23.40
C GLY A 21 -1.21 26.68 23.01
N GLU A 22 -2.00 27.48 22.29
CA GLU A 22 -3.19 26.96 21.63
C GLU A 22 -2.75 26.16 20.40
N GLY A 23 -3.28 24.94 20.23
CA GLY A 23 -2.93 24.04 19.11
C GLY A 23 -3.25 22.58 19.41
N GLU A 24 -3.62 21.81 18.37
CA GLU A 24 -3.82 20.37 18.50
C GLU A 24 -2.48 19.67 18.77
N GLY A 25 -2.48 18.71 19.71
CA GLY A 25 -1.27 17.95 20.09
C GLY A 25 -0.41 18.59 21.19
N ASN A 26 -0.78 19.77 21.70
CA ASN A 26 -0.14 20.34 22.88
C ASN A 26 -0.55 19.59 24.15
N ILE A 27 0.42 19.31 25.03
CA ILE A 27 0.19 18.74 26.36
C ILE A 27 0.47 19.84 27.39
N ASP A 28 -0.54 20.19 28.18
CA ASP A 28 -0.48 21.19 29.24
C ASP A 28 -0.49 20.57 30.66
N GLY A 29 -0.36 19.24 30.73
CA GLY A 29 -0.33 18.46 31.96
C GLY A 29 1.05 17.95 32.35
N ASP A 30 1.14 17.35 33.55
CA ASP A 30 2.34 16.66 34.03
C ASP A 30 2.72 15.52 33.06
N PRO A 31 3.96 15.49 32.52
CA PRO A 31 4.42 14.41 31.65
C PRO A 31 4.59 13.07 32.38
N LEU A 32 4.45 13.03 33.71
CA LEU A 32 4.51 11.81 34.52
C LEU A 32 5.81 11.02 34.29
N PHE A 33 6.95 11.71 34.37
CA PHE A 33 8.26 11.06 34.45
C PHE A 33 8.38 10.21 35.72
N VAL A 34 9.25 9.20 35.69
CA VAL A 34 9.49 8.32 36.84
C VAL A 34 10.05 9.10 38.02
N ASP A 35 11.20 9.73 37.81
CA ASP A 35 11.94 10.48 38.83
C ASP A 35 12.92 11.45 38.15
N THR A 36 12.52 12.71 38.04
CA THR A 36 13.35 13.75 37.43
C THR A 36 14.55 14.15 38.28
N ASP A 37 14.49 13.94 39.59
CA ASP A 37 15.55 14.35 40.52
C ASP A 37 16.77 13.42 40.43
N SER A 38 16.55 12.16 40.04
CA SER A 38 17.61 11.19 39.74
C SER A 38 17.97 11.10 38.25
N GLY A 39 17.36 11.94 37.39
CA GLY A 39 17.59 11.93 35.95
C GLY A 39 16.85 10.82 35.18
N ASN A 40 15.92 10.12 35.81
CA ASN A 40 15.10 9.11 35.15
C ASN A 40 13.87 9.73 34.48
N TYR A 41 14.08 10.18 33.24
CA TYR A 41 13.06 10.78 32.38
C TYR A 41 12.24 9.76 31.56
N HIS A 42 12.21 8.47 31.95
CA HIS A 42 11.26 7.55 31.35
C HIS A 42 9.83 7.98 31.70
N LEU A 43 8.92 7.87 30.73
CA LEU A 43 7.51 8.10 30.96
C LEU A 43 6.92 6.93 31.76
N ARG A 44 6.03 7.21 32.71
CA ARG A 44 5.30 6.13 33.38
C ARG A 44 4.37 5.42 32.42
N SER A 45 4.26 4.10 32.53
CA SER A 45 3.37 3.28 31.72
C SER A 45 2.79 2.13 32.53
N GLU A 46 1.47 1.95 32.49
CA GLU A 46 0.80 0.77 33.04
C GLU A 46 1.15 -0.51 32.27
N ARG A 47 1.70 -0.39 31.05
CA ARG A 47 2.09 -1.51 30.21
C ARG A 47 3.55 -1.91 30.40
N GLY A 48 4.39 -0.95 30.75
CA GLY A 48 5.78 -1.17 31.03
C GLY A 48 6.61 0.03 30.63
N ARG A 49 7.38 0.56 31.58
CA ARG A 49 8.53 1.41 31.28
C ARG A 49 9.81 0.60 31.38
N TYR A 50 10.81 0.95 30.59
CA TYR A 50 12.12 0.30 30.69
C TYR A 50 12.86 0.75 31.96
N TRP A 51 13.58 -0.17 32.59
CA TRP A 51 14.48 0.11 33.71
C TRP A 51 15.91 -0.35 33.38
N PRO A 52 16.76 0.56 32.87
CA PRO A 52 18.10 0.20 32.37
C PRO A 52 19.00 -0.49 33.40
N ALA A 53 18.92 -0.10 34.68
CA ALA A 53 19.77 -0.65 35.73
C ALA A 53 19.56 -2.16 35.98
N HIS A 54 18.41 -2.69 35.57
CA HIS A 54 18.03 -4.09 35.78
C HIS A 54 17.65 -4.82 34.50
N ASP A 55 17.62 -4.14 33.35
CA ASP A 55 17.21 -4.70 32.05
C ASP A 55 15.83 -5.39 32.12
N VAL A 56 14.86 -4.68 32.70
CA VAL A 56 13.48 -5.18 32.90
C VAL A 56 12.45 -4.11 32.61
N TRP A 57 11.22 -4.56 32.34
CA TRP A 57 10.03 -3.71 32.20
C TRP A 57 9.28 -3.62 33.52
N VAL A 58 8.99 -2.39 33.96
CA VAL A 58 8.26 -2.12 35.22
C VAL A 58 6.89 -1.56 34.89
N LEU A 59 5.85 -2.13 35.50
CA LEU A 59 4.49 -1.61 35.39
C LEU A 59 4.27 -0.47 36.39
N ASP A 60 3.80 0.67 35.92
CA ASP A 60 3.38 1.78 36.77
C ASP A 60 1.86 1.74 37.00
N LYS A 61 1.37 2.65 37.85
CA LYS A 61 -0.07 2.79 38.16
C LYS A 61 -0.83 3.71 37.22
N VAL A 62 -0.10 4.41 36.34
CA VAL A 62 -0.65 5.41 35.43
C VAL A 62 0.21 5.45 34.18
N THR A 63 -0.44 5.63 33.04
CA THR A 63 0.24 5.90 31.78
C THR A 63 0.35 7.40 31.56
N SER A 64 1.56 7.87 31.25
CA SER A 64 1.84 9.25 30.90
C SER A 64 1.03 9.70 29.68
N PRO A 65 0.51 10.94 29.66
CA PRO A 65 -0.11 11.51 28.46
C PRO A 65 0.90 11.77 27.32
N CYS A 66 2.20 11.70 27.60
CA CYS A 66 3.27 11.87 26.61
C CYS A 66 3.59 10.56 25.89
N VAL A 67 3.04 9.43 26.33
CA VAL A 67 3.13 8.17 25.59
C VAL A 67 2.30 8.32 24.31
N ASP A 68 2.87 7.93 23.16
CA ASP A 68 2.33 8.17 21.82
C ASP A 68 2.08 9.66 21.47
N GLY A 69 2.73 10.58 22.20
CA GLY A 69 2.49 12.03 22.10
C GLY A 69 3.44 12.79 21.18
N GLY A 70 4.44 12.14 20.57
CA GLY A 70 5.49 12.78 19.78
C GLY A 70 5.05 13.20 18.37
N ASP A 71 5.98 13.44 17.44
CA ASP A 71 5.63 13.87 16.07
C ASP A 71 4.85 12.75 15.33
N PRO A 72 3.64 13.01 14.81
CA PRO A 72 2.86 12.00 14.08
C PRO A 72 3.51 11.52 12.78
N ASN A 73 4.51 12.25 12.24
CA ASN A 73 5.23 11.87 11.03
C ASN A 73 6.58 11.21 11.31
N ALA A 74 6.99 11.08 12.58
CA ALA A 74 8.26 10.46 12.92
C ALA A 74 8.17 8.94 12.87
N ASP A 75 9.28 8.32 12.47
CA ASP A 75 9.41 6.86 12.43
C ASP A 75 9.39 6.29 13.86
N TYR A 76 8.34 5.51 14.16
CA TYR A 76 8.14 4.86 15.46
C TYR A 76 8.73 3.45 15.54
N SER A 77 9.32 2.93 14.45
CA SER A 77 9.83 1.55 14.39
C SER A 77 10.97 1.27 15.38
N GLY A 78 11.62 2.31 15.90
CA GLY A 78 12.63 2.21 16.95
C GLY A 78 12.08 1.91 18.35
N GLU A 79 10.77 2.09 18.58
CA GLU A 79 10.13 1.85 19.88
C GLU A 79 9.63 0.40 20.04
N PRO A 80 9.70 -0.16 21.26
CA PRO A 80 9.29 -1.54 21.51
C PRO A 80 7.77 -1.71 21.47
N VAL A 81 7.32 -2.86 20.94
CA VAL A 81 5.89 -3.18 20.84
C VAL A 81 5.32 -3.56 22.22
N PRO A 82 4.16 -3.02 22.63
CA PRO A 82 3.30 -2.09 21.89
C PRO A 82 3.80 -0.63 21.93
N ASN A 83 3.80 0.03 20.76
CA ASN A 83 4.31 1.39 20.54
C ASN A 83 3.28 2.36 19.93
N GLY A 84 1.99 1.99 19.95
CA GLY A 84 0.86 2.88 19.63
C GLY A 84 0.81 3.45 18.20
N GLY A 85 1.77 3.12 17.32
CA GLY A 85 1.88 3.68 15.98
C GLY A 85 2.34 5.14 15.95
N ARG A 86 2.85 5.69 17.06
CA ARG A 86 3.36 7.06 17.15
C ARG A 86 4.41 7.12 18.25
N ILE A 87 5.54 7.78 17.97
CA ILE A 87 6.61 7.90 18.97
C ILE A 87 6.12 8.57 20.26
N ASN A 88 6.70 8.16 21.37
CA ASN A 88 6.59 8.87 22.63
C ASN A 88 7.21 10.27 22.54
N MET A 89 6.70 11.20 23.34
CA MET A 89 7.34 12.50 23.53
C MET A 89 8.43 12.41 24.62
N GLY A 90 9.59 13.03 24.39
CA GLY A 90 10.66 13.15 25.39
C GLY A 90 11.92 12.38 25.03
N ALA A 91 12.82 12.22 26.01
CA ALA A 91 14.21 11.79 25.79
C ALA A 91 14.36 10.38 25.18
N TYR A 92 13.39 9.51 25.43
CA TYR A 92 13.41 8.11 25.00
C TYR A 92 12.48 7.84 23.81
N GLY A 93 11.77 8.86 23.32
CA GLY A 93 10.92 8.73 22.13
C GLY A 93 11.70 8.30 20.90
N GLY A 94 11.19 7.33 20.16
CA GLY A 94 11.84 6.74 18.98
C GLY A 94 13.01 5.80 19.31
N THR A 95 13.19 5.40 20.58
CA THR A 95 14.30 4.53 21.01
C THR A 95 13.81 3.18 21.54
N PRO A 96 14.67 2.15 21.59
CA PRO A 96 14.31 0.84 22.17
C PRO A 96 13.96 0.87 23.67
N GLU A 97 14.22 1.98 24.35
CA GLU A 97 13.97 2.19 25.78
C GLU A 97 12.67 2.98 26.02
N ALA A 98 11.98 3.39 24.96
CA ALA A 98 10.67 4.02 25.01
C ALA A 98 9.69 3.20 25.87
N SER A 99 8.93 3.89 26.73
CA SER A 99 7.88 3.25 27.52
C SER A 99 6.81 2.67 26.60
N LEU A 100 6.33 1.47 26.92
CA LEU A 100 5.32 0.78 26.12
C LEU A 100 4.01 1.55 26.19
N SER A 101 3.34 1.65 25.05
CA SER A 101 2.01 2.19 24.94
C SER A 101 1.03 1.35 25.75
N PRO A 102 -0.06 1.94 26.29
CA PRO A 102 -1.21 1.15 26.73
C PRO A 102 -1.58 0.14 25.64
N TRP A 103 -2.30 -0.92 26.01
CA TRP A 103 -2.98 -1.71 24.97
C TRP A 103 -4.00 -0.82 24.24
N GLN A 104 -3.57 -0.08 23.22
CA GLN A 104 -4.36 0.06 22.02
C GLN A 104 -4.26 -1.28 21.31
N ILE A 105 -5.08 -2.24 21.76
CA ILE A 105 -5.87 -2.91 20.74
C ILE A 105 -6.82 -1.80 20.33
N PRO A 106 -6.64 -1.13 19.18
CA PRO A 106 -7.70 -0.32 18.66
C PRO A 106 -8.96 -1.18 18.69
N LEU A 107 -9.94 -0.72 19.45
CA LEU A 107 -11.31 -1.10 19.17
C LEU A 107 -11.47 -0.92 17.65
N PRO A 108 -12.03 -1.95 17.05
CA PRO A 108 -11.43 -2.69 15.96
C PRO A 108 -11.08 -1.78 14.76
N LEU A 109 -9.88 -1.93 14.20
CA LEU A 109 -9.40 -1.04 13.12
C LEU A 109 -10.23 -1.22 11.87
N LEU A 110 -10.52 -0.11 11.19
CA LEU A 110 -10.82 -0.17 9.77
C LEU A 110 -9.60 -0.75 9.04
N PRO A 111 -9.80 -1.43 7.90
CA PRO A 111 -8.68 -1.89 7.09
C PRO A 111 -7.77 -0.75 6.64
N ASP A 112 -6.50 -1.02 6.37
CA ASP A 112 -5.68 -0.08 5.60
C ASP A 112 -6.18 -0.02 4.15
N GLN A 113 -5.70 0.95 3.36
CA GLN A 113 -6.01 1.00 1.94
C GLN A 113 -5.30 -0.12 1.16
N ALA A 114 -5.93 -0.58 0.08
CA ALA A 114 -5.28 -1.40 -0.92
C ALA A 114 -4.09 -0.66 -1.54
N SER A 115 -3.05 -1.38 -1.96
CA SER A 115 -1.82 -0.80 -2.51
C SER A 115 -1.23 -1.64 -3.64
N ASN A 116 -0.16 -1.15 -4.29
CA ASN A 116 0.57 -1.84 -5.35
C ASN A 116 -0.34 -2.37 -6.49
N PRO A 117 -1.09 -1.49 -7.17
CA PRO A 117 -1.97 -1.89 -8.25
C PRO A 117 -1.19 -2.47 -9.44
N ASN A 118 -1.78 -3.46 -10.08
CA ASN A 118 -1.41 -3.94 -11.40
C ASN A 118 -2.68 -4.01 -12.26
N PRO A 119 -2.75 -3.33 -13.42
CA PRO A 119 -1.73 -2.46 -14.00
C PRO A 119 -1.31 -1.32 -13.05
N ALA A 120 -0.05 -0.90 -13.14
CA ALA A 120 0.45 0.21 -12.36
C ALA A 120 -0.38 1.47 -12.63
N ASP A 121 -0.52 2.33 -11.61
CA ASP A 121 -1.27 3.57 -11.77
C ASP A 121 -0.66 4.44 -12.89
N GLY A 122 -1.52 4.92 -13.80
CA GLY A 122 -1.14 5.66 -15.00
C GLY A 122 -0.59 4.82 -16.15
N ALA A 123 -0.61 3.48 -16.09
CA ALA A 123 -0.09 2.64 -17.16
C ALA A 123 -0.82 2.86 -18.49
N VAL A 124 -0.08 2.83 -19.60
CA VAL A 124 -0.62 2.97 -20.97
C VAL A 124 -0.21 1.76 -21.82
N GLY A 125 -0.95 1.48 -22.89
CA GLY A 125 -0.65 0.33 -23.76
C GLY A 125 -1.00 -1.02 -23.12
N VAL A 126 -1.86 -1.02 -22.12
CA VAL A 126 -2.25 -2.22 -21.37
C VAL A 126 -3.09 -3.15 -22.26
N GLU A 127 -2.83 -4.45 -22.22
CA GLU A 127 -3.62 -5.43 -22.96
C GLU A 127 -5.11 -5.39 -22.57
N THR A 128 -6.01 -5.82 -23.46
CA THR A 128 -7.45 -5.84 -23.17
C THR A 128 -7.88 -7.07 -22.36
N ASN A 129 -7.06 -8.13 -22.33
CA ASN A 129 -7.30 -9.33 -21.52
C ASN A 129 -6.36 -9.38 -20.31
N ILE A 130 -6.54 -8.43 -19.40
CA ILE A 130 -5.73 -8.34 -18.18
C ILE A 130 -6.47 -8.87 -16.96
N ILE A 131 -5.66 -9.25 -15.97
CA ILE A 131 -6.10 -9.51 -14.60
C ILE A 131 -5.66 -8.31 -13.77
N LEU A 132 -6.61 -7.60 -13.18
CA LEU A 132 -6.31 -6.60 -12.15
C LEU A 132 -5.79 -7.32 -10.91
N SER A 133 -4.75 -6.79 -10.28
CA SER A 133 -4.30 -7.27 -8.97
C SER A 133 -3.79 -6.15 -8.08
N TRP A 134 -3.81 -6.37 -6.77
CA TRP A 134 -3.37 -5.42 -5.76
C TRP A 134 -2.80 -6.15 -4.55
N THR A 135 -2.21 -5.40 -3.63
CA THR A 135 -1.89 -5.83 -2.26
C THR A 135 -3.02 -5.41 -1.34
N ALA A 136 -3.61 -6.37 -0.62
CA ALA A 136 -4.65 -6.09 0.37
C ALA A 136 -4.13 -5.19 1.50
N GLY A 137 -4.99 -4.28 1.97
CA GLY A 137 -4.75 -3.54 3.21
C GLY A 137 -4.64 -4.47 4.44
N LEU A 138 -3.88 -4.07 5.45
CA LEU A 138 -3.89 -4.78 6.74
C LEU A 138 -5.29 -4.73 7.35
N ASN A 139 -5.67 -5.77 8.09
CA ASN A 139 -6.99 -5.93 8.72
C ASN A 139 -8.18 -6.06 7.76
N THR A 140 -7.96 -6.27 6.46
CA THR A 140 -9.01 -6.62 5.50
C THR A 140 -9.52 -8.05 5.69
N ILE A 141 -10.82 -8.24 5.47
CA ILE A 141 -11.45 -9.56 5.31
C ILE A 141 -11.91 -9.78 3.85
N TRP A 142 -12.46 -8.75 3.19
CA TRP A 142 -12.83 -8.81 1.77
C TRP A 142 -12.79 -7.41 1.14
N HIS A 143 -12.95 -7.38 -0.18
CA HIS A 143 -12.84 -6.19 -1.00
C HIS A 143 -14.13 -5.90 -1.77
N GLU A 144 -14.39 -4.62 -1.98
CA GLU A 144 -15.30 -4.15 -3.02
C GLU A 144 -14.46 -3.58 -4.16
N VAL A 145 -14.67 -4.09 -5.37
CA VAL A 145 -13.92 -3.67 -6.56
C VAL A 145 -14.80 -2.75 -7.39
N TYR A 146 -14.32 -1.54 -7.63
CA TYR A 146 -14.96 -0.53 -8.46
C TYR A 146 -14.17 -0.35 -9.75
N PHE A 147 -14.83 -0.37 -10.90
CA PHE A 147 -14.17 -0.27 -12.20
C PHE A 147 -15.09 0.33 -13.26
N GLY A 148 -14.56 1.25 -14.06
CA GLY A 148 -15.27 1.81 -15.20
C GLY A 148 -14.47 2.90 -15.91
N THR A 149 -15.16 3.72 -16.70
CA THR A 149 -14.57 4.86 -17.41
C THR A 149 -14.81 6.20 -16.70
N ASN A 150 -15.52 6.17 -15.57
CA ASN A 150 -15.78 7.34 -14.73
C ASN A 150 -14.55 7.65 -13.86
N PRO A 151 -13.96 8.86 -13.92
CA PRO A 151 -12.79 9.23 -13.14
C PRO A 151 -13.00 9.26 -11.63
N THR A 152 -14.27 9.21 -11.17
CA THR A 152 -14.62 9.09 -9.76
C THR A 152 -15.57 7.91 -9.56
N PRO A 153 -15.06 6.65 -9.54
CA PRO A 153 -15.89 5.46 -9.40
C PRO A 153 -16.74 5.50 -8.12
N GLY A 154 -18.05 5.34 -8.30
CA GLY A 154 -19.04 5.30 -7.23
C GLY A 154 -19.87 4.02 -7.30
N ALA A 155 -21.05 4.02 -6.69
CA ALA A 155 -21.91 2.84 -6.62
C ALA A 155 -22.31 2.25 -7.98
N ALA A 156 -22.29 3.04 -9.06
CA ALA A 156 -22.61 2.59 -10.41
C ALA A 156 -21.48 1.76 -11.05
N GLU A 157 -20.24 1.92 -10.57
CA GLU A 157 -19.05 1.22 -11.06
C GLU A 157 -18.66 0.03 -10.17
N LEU A 158 -19.49 -0.36 -9.20
CA LEU A 158 -19.24 -1.53 -8.35
C LEU A 158 -19.36 -2.82 -9.20
N VAL A 159 -18.24 -3.53 -9.38
CA VAL A 159 -18.18 -4.75 -10.19
C VAL A 159 -18.02 -6.03 -9.37
N SER A 160 -17.61 -5.93 -8.09
CA SER A 160 -17.62 -7.04 -7.14
C SER A 160 -17.83 -6.54 -5.72
N GLU A 161 -18.76 -7.15 -4.98
CA GLU A 161 -19.18 -6.70 -3.64
C GLU A 161 -18.47 -7.41 -2.47
N GLN A 162 -17.97 -8.63 -2.70
CA GLN A 162 -17.38 -9.49 -1.67
C GLN A 162 -16.22 -10.30 -2.23
N GLN A 163 -15.28 -9.61 -2.89
CA GLN A 163 -14.11 -10.25 -3.45
C GLN A 163 -13.16 -10.67 -2.31
N THR A 164 -12.78 -11.95 -2.24
CA THR A 164 -11.80 -12.43 -1.24
C THR A 164 -10.39 -12.59 -1.80
N ASP A 165 -10.26 -12.75 -3.11
CA ASP A 165 -8.97 -12.78 -3.79
C ASP A 165 -8.48 -11.36 -4.07
N THR A 166 -7.16 -11.16 -4.15
CA THR A 166 -6.54 -9.88 -4.48
C THR A 166 -6.37 -9.68 -6.00
N THR A 167 -7.27 -10.30 -6.77
CA THR A 167 -7.26 -10.28 -8.23
C THR A 167 -8.67 -10.18 -8.79
N PHE A 168 -8.87 -9.51 -9.93
CA PHE A 168 -10.16 -9.44 -10.62
C PHE A 168 -9.96 -9.47 -12.14
N GLN A 169 -10.76 -10.27 -12.86
CA GLN A 169 -10.67 -10.39 -14.32
C GLN A 169 -12.02 -10.06 -14.98
N PHE A 170 -11.97 -9.32 -16.09
CA PHE A 170 -13.15 -9.01 -16.91
C PHE A 170 -13.31 -10.02 -18.05
N ILE A 171 -14.54 -10.53 -18.22
CA ILE A 171 -14.91 -11.41 -19.32
C ILE A 171 -16.27 -10.95 -19.88
N PRO A 172 -16.38 -10.60 -21.19
CA PRO A 172 -15.29 -10.48 -22.16
C PRO A 172 -14.35 -9.31 -21.80
N GLY A 173 -13.11 -9.33 -22.32
CA GLY A 173 -12.08 -8.35 -22.00
C GLY A 173 -12.46 -6.88 -22.29
N LEU A 174 -11.52 -5.98 -22.01
CA LEU A 174 -11.73 -4.53 -21.99
C LEU A 174 -11.82 -3.89 -23.39
N THR A 175 -12.45 -2.72 -23.47
CA THR A 175 -12.47 -1.94 -24.72
C THR A 175 -11.06 -1.39 -25.04
N PRO A 176 -10.59 -1.49 -26.29
CA PRO A 176 -9.28 -0.95 -26.69
C PRO A 176 -9.25 0.59 -26.62
N HIS A 177 -8.05 1.18 -26.54
CA HIS A 177 -7.85 2.64 -26.51
C HIS A 177 -8.72 3.39 -25.50
N THR A 178 -9.01 2.76 -24.37
CA THR A 178 -9.93 3.29 -23.37
C THR A 178 -9.19 3.49 -22.07
N THR A 179 -9.32 4.68 -21.48
CA THR A 179 -8.86 4.93 -20.12
C THR A 179 -9.90 4.43 -19.13
N PHE A 180 -9.47 3.54 -18.25
CA PHE A 180 -10.25 3.03 -17.15
C PHE A 180 -9.76 3.62 -15.82
N TYR A 181 -10.69 3.68 -14.87
CA TYR A 181 -10.46 4.08 -13.50
C TYR A 181 -11.02 3.00 -12.61
N TRP A 182 -10.26 2.67 -11.57
CA TRP A 182 -10.63 1.61 -10.66
C TRP A 182 -10.12 1.89 -9.27
N ARG A 183 -10.79 1.30 -8.30
CA ARG A 183 -10.48 1.43 -6.87
C ARG A 183 -10.87 0.14 -6.18
N VAL A 184 -10.13 -0.20 -5.15
CA VAL A 184 -10.48 -1.28 -4.24
C VAL A 184 -10.78 -0.69 -2.87
N ASP A 185 -12.02 -0.84 -2.43
CA ASP A 185 -12.38 -0.53 -1.05
C ASP A 185 -12.15 -1.76 -0.19
N GLU A 186 -11.54 -1.55 0.96
CA GLU A 186 -11.09 -2.60 1.88
C GLU A 186 -12.08 -2.71 3.04
N ILE A 187 -12.60 -3.91 3.32
CA ILE A 187 -13.69 -4.11 4.29
C ILE A 187 -13.35 -5.18 5.32
N ASN A 188 -13.75 -4.92 6.56
CA ASN A 188 -13.84 -5.91 7.61
C ASN A 188 -15.13 -5.76 8.42
N TYR A 189 -15.22 -6.44 9.56
CA TYR A 189 -16.40 -6.42 10.43
C TYR A 189 -16.71 -5.03 11.04
N ILE A 190 -15.81 -4.06 10.89
CA ILE A 190 -15.92 -2.71 11.47
C ILE A 190 -16.45 -1.72 10.49
N GLY A 191 -15.97 -1.83 9.27
CA GLY A 191 -16.38 -0.95 8.22
C GLY A 191 -15.43 -1.03 7.05
N LYS A 192 -15.47 0.05 6.28
CA LYS A 192 -14.88 0.16 4.97
C LYS A 192 -13.86 1.29 4.96
N THR A 193 -12.70 1.02 4.39
CA THR A 193 -11.72 2.03 4.01
C THR A 193 -11.76 2.18 2.50
N THR A 194 -12.06 3.40 2.04
CA THR A 194 -12.08 3.71 0.62
C THR A 194 -10.66 3.76 0.07
N GLY A 195 -10.39 3.02 -1.01
CA GLY A 195 -9.07 2.98 -1.64
C GLY A 195 -8.70 4.25 -2.42
N GLU A 196 -7.47 4.29 -2.92
CA GLU A 196 -7.08 5.27 -3.92
C GLU A 196 -7.69 4.92 -5.29
N ILE A 197 -7.89 5.94 -6.13
CA ILE A 197 -8.34 5.74 -7.50
C ILE A 197 -7.10 5.56 -8.37
N TRP A 198 -6.98 4.40 -8.99
CA TRP A 198 -5.95 4.09 -9.97
C TRP A 198 -6.51 4.17 -11.38
N THR A 199 -5.64 4.45 -12.34
CA THR A 199 -6.00 4.54 -13.75
C THR A 199 -5.05 3.76 -14.64
N PHE A 200 -5.55 3.30 -15.79
CA PHE A 200 -4.72 2.83 -16.89
C PHE A 200 -5.45 3.01 -18.22
N THR A 201 -4.70 3.00 -19.32
CA THR A 201 -5.23 3.09 -20.68
C THR A 201 -4.89 1.83 -21.46
N THR A 202 -5.91 1.15 -21.97
CA THR A 202 -5.72 0.00 -22.85
C THR A 202 -5.08 0.42 -24.17
N GLY A 203 -4.22 -0.43 -24.70
CA GLY A 203 -3.58 -0.24 -25.98
C GLY A 203 -4.55 -0.38 -27.15
N SER A 204 -4.01 -0.19 -28.35
CA SER A 204 -4.69 -0.58 -29.57
C SER A 204 -4.79 -2.10 -29.62
N VAL A 205 -6.03 -2.62 -29.68
CA VAL A 205 -6.21 -3.89 -30.38
C VAL A 205 -6.11 -3.49 -31.83
N LEU A 206 -4.90 -3.58 -32.39
CA LEU A 206 -4.78 -3.59 -33.84
C LEU A 206 -5.75 -4.67 -34.30
N PRO A 207 -6.66 -4.38 -35.25
CA PRO A 207 -7.37 -5.48 -35.89
C PRO A 207 -6.30 -6.49 -36.31
N PRO A 208 -6.56 -7.80 -36.18
CA PRO A 208 -5.74 -8.78 -36.88
C PRO A 208 -5.49 -8.22 -38.27
N PRO A 209 -4.24 -8.23 -38.77
CA PRO A 209 -3.99 -7.80 -40.13
C PRO A 209 -5.07 -8.44 -41.00
N ALA A 210 -5.80 -7.64 -41.78
CA ALA A 210 -6.90 -8.17 -42.56
C ALA A 210 -6.35 -9.19 -43.56
N GLY A 211 -6.37 -10.47 -43.18
CA GLY A 211 -5.74 -11.58 -43.89
C GLY A 211 -4.28 -11.87 -43.52
N ILE A 212 -3.82 -13.03 -43.99
CA ILE A 212 -2.45 -13.52 -43.83
C ILE A 212 -1.46 -12.53 -44.46
N ILE A 213 -0.51 -12.04 -43.65
CA ILE A 213 0.64 -11.28 -44.15
C ILE A 213 1.81 -12.24 -44.34
N GLU A 214 2.28 -12.37 -45.58
CA GLU A 214 3.53 -13.06 -45.89
C GLU A 214 4.73 -12.30 -45.31
N LEU A 215 5.49 -12.97 -44.44
CA LEU A 215 6.70 -12.40 -43.82
C LEU A 215 7.90 -12.60 -44.73
N THR A 216 8.76 -11.58 -44.80
CA THR A 216 10.07 -11.66 -45.46
C THR A 216 11.15 -11.32 -44.43
N ASP A 217 12.41 -11.69 -44.70
CA ASP A 217 13.54 -11.30 -43.84
C ASP A 217 13.59 -9.78 -43.58
N ALA A 218 13.16 -8.97 -44.55
CA ALA A 218 13.15 -7.52 -44.44
C ALA A 218 12.02 -6.96 -43.56
N THR A 219 10.93 -7.74 -43.36
CA THR A 219 9.73 -7.29 -42.66
C THR A 219 9.51 -7.98 -41.32
N PHE A 220 10.24 -9.07 -41.05
CA PHE A 220 10.08 -9.88 -39.85
C PHE A 220 10.26 -9.07 -38.56
N ASP A 221 11.35 -8.31 -38.43
CA ASP A 221 11.64 -7.57 -37.19
C ASP A 221 10.59 -6.48 -36.90
N GLN A 222 10.12 -5.82 -37.96
CA GLN A 222 9.12 -4.75 -37.82
C GLN A 222 7.74 -5.32 -37.46
N ILE A 223 7.35 -6.44 -38.07
CA ILE A 223 6.00 -7.01 -37.93
C ILE A 223 5.89 -7.94 -36.72
N VAL A 224 6.95 -8.69 -36.41
CA VAL A 224 6.95 -9.70 -35.34
C VAL A 224 7.64 -9.16 -34.09
N LEU A 225 8.89 -8.69 -34.18
CA LEU A 225 9.67 -8.33 -32.99
C LEU A 225 9.32 -6.97 -32.41
N SER A 226 8.87 -6.03 -33.25
CA SER A 226 8.45 -4.68 -32.85
C SER A 226 6.94 -4.58 -32.64
N SER A 227 6.23 -5.71 -32.62
CA SER A 227 4.80 -5.73 -32.42
C SER A 227 4.47 -5.47 -30.95
N ASP A 228 3.58 -4.50 -30.73
CA ASP A 228 3.00 -4.24 -29.40
C ASP A 228 1.93 -5.28 -29.01
N VAL A 229 1.68 -6.29 -29.86
CA VAL A 229 0.74 -7.39 -29.62
C VAL A 229 1.38 -8.76 -29.96
N PRO A 230 0.94 -9.87 -29.33
CA PRO A 230 1.40 -11.20 -29.71
C PRO A 230 1.12 -11.53 -31.17
N VAL A 231 2.13 -12.02 -31.88
CA VAL A 231 2.05 -12.40 -33.30
C VAL A 231 2.17 -13.92 -33.43
N LEU A 232 1.16 -14.57 -34.01
CA LEU A 232 1.23 -15.98 -34.40
C LEU A 232 1.97 -16.07 -35.74
N VAL A 233 3.12 -16.73 -35.76
CA VAL A 233 3.89 -16.99 -36.98
C VAL A 233 3.75 -18.46 -37.34
N ASP A 234 3.19 -18.74 -38.51
CA ASP A 234 3.19 -20.09 -39.09
C ASP A 234 4.36 -20.26 -40.06
N PHE A 235 5.10 -21.37 -39.91
CA PHE A 235 6.18 -21.76 -40.80
C PHE A 235 5.66 -22.89 -41.69
N TYR A 236 5.15 -22.53 -42.87
CA TYR A 236 4.51 -23.47 -43.79
C TYR A 236 5.43 -23.93 -44.92
N ALA A 237 5.03 -25.00 -45.61
CA ALA A 237 5.65 -25.45 -46.84
C ALA A 237 4.60 -26.07 -47.77
N ASP A 238 4.48 -25.57 -49.01
CA ASP A 238 3.45 -25.97 -50.00
C ASP A 238 3.39 -27.49 -50.27
N TRP A 239 4.52 -28.16 -50.11
CA TRP A 239 4.67 -29.59 -50.35
C TRP A 239 4.28 -30.46 -49.15
N CYS A 240 4.08 -29.86 -47.97
CA CYS A 240 3.79 -30.58 -46.73
C CYS A 240 2.29 -30.89 -46.59
N PRO A 241 1.88 -32.17 -46.48
CA PRO A 241 0.47 -32.52 -46.30
C PRO A 241 -0.15 -31.99 -45.01
N TYR A 242 0.64 -31.86 -43.93
CA TYR A 242 0.16 -31.34 -42.65
C TYR A 242 -0.09 -29.82 -42.73
N SER A 243 0.80 -29.07 -43.37
CA SER A 243 0.61 -27.62 -43.58
C SER A 243 -0.68 -27.36 -44.35
N ARG A 244 -0.91 -28.07 -45.46
CA ARG A 244 -2.17 -27.97 -46.23
C ARG A 244 -3.44 -28.34 -45.44
N MET A 245 -3.33 -29.13 -44.39
CA MET A 245 -4.46 -29.42 -43.49
C MET A 245 -4.70 -28.29 -42.48
N MET A 246 -3.66 -27.54 -42.12
CA MET A 246 -3.73 -26.41 -41.19
C MET A 246 -4.08 -25.09 -41.89
N ASP A 247 -3.73 -24.91 -43.17
CA ASP A 247 -4.04 -23.71 -43.96
C ASP A 247 -5.48 -23.18 -43.75
N PRO A 248 -6.56 -23.97 -43.90
CA PRO A 248 -7.92 -23.46 -43.72
C PRO A 248 -8.24 -23.07 -42.26
N ILE A 249 -7.54 -23.64 -41.27
CA ILE A 249 -7.70 -23.29 -39.86
C ILE A 249 -6.96 -21.97 -39.58
N ILE A 250 -5.77 -21.78 -40.16
CA ILE A 250 -5.01 -20.53 -40.07
C ILE A 250 -5.76 -19.37 -40.76
N GLU A 251 -6.40 -19.62 -41.91
CA GLU A 251 -7.25 -18.63 -42.59
C GLU A 251 -8.53 -18.28 -41.79
N GLU A 252 -9.07 -19.20 -40.97
CA GLU A 252 -10.25 -18.95 -40.15
C GLU A 252 -9.95 -18.04 -38.94
N ILE A 253 -8.71 -18.07 -38.44
CA ILE A 253 -8.29 -17.32 -37.25
C ILE A 253 -7.57 -16.00 -37.57
N ALA A 254 -7.23 -15.75 -38.84
CA ALA A 254 -6.56 -14.54 -39.34
C ALA A 254 -7.56 -13.44 -39.72
#